data_AF-A0A8H5F3L9-F1
#
_entry.id   AF-A0A8H5F3L9-F1
#
_cell.length_a   1.000
_cell.length_b   1.000
_cell.length_c   1.000
_cell.angle_alpha   90.00
_cell.angle_beta   90.00
_cell.angle_gamma   90.00
#
_symmetry.space_group_name_H-M   'P 1'
#
loop_
_entity.id
_entity.type
_entity.pdbx_description
1 polymer ?
#
loop_
_entity_poly.entity_id
_entity_poly.type
_entity_poly.pdbx_seq_one_letter_code
_entity_poly.pdbx_strand_id
1 'polypeptide(L)'
;MQLPSQSYETWRVCMTMLHILAILSSCFRVAVRHHAKRIWWDDYLILLPTGTDTFFLVTLWMYPPITPESISNSDTAFTKMWSSAFPCYTTIWMSRTCFMLSLARIFPPFHTFRRSALSFAVFFTTLFCASMLIVGLRCDTSLTGDPKNPPTRCIKPGNPDITATFGFTAETLSGVILVSYPLAMLKKFSLPIFEKRMLFVALLSSAFTLLLVLALAVITYGPFTKDLRYIVLVYMLSHMAGALALIACNMLVFMSVVIRKIRNRGKNNITLQSWLRQANARDVPFVMGLQDPNPWPSYPPSQTGPSHQTHQTSRGPNNLTVLTVSSYAQEAVHIESEWSQGSSRGYTVTSGGYSDQLSSQGP
;
A
#
# COMPACT_ATOMS: atom_id res chain seq x y z
N MET A 1 32.53 19.66 -12.41
CA MET A 1 32.86 18.23 -12.33
C MET A 1 32.14 17.53 -13.49
N GLN A 2 32.86 16.95 -14.44
CA GLN A 2 32.23 16.28 -15.59
C GLN A 2 31.79 14.87 -15.17
N LEU A 3 30.51 14.56 -15.28
CA LEU A 3 30.01 13.19 -15.07
C LEU A 3 30.60 12.27 -16.15
N PRO A 4 30.96 11.01 -15.82
CA PRO A 4 31.42 10.05 -16.83
C PRO A 4 30.34 9.82 -17.88
N SER A 5 30.72 9.47 -19.11
CA SER A 5 29.78 9.07 -20.17
C SER A 5 29.08 7.78 -19.75
N GLN A 6 27.95 7.91 -19.06
CA GLN A 6 27.09 6.77 -18.75
C GLN A 6 26.42 6.30 -20.03
N SER A 7 26.42 4.98 -20.25
CA SER A 7 25.68 4.36 -21.34
C SER A 7 24.18 4.53 -21.09
N TYR A 8 23.54 5.40 -21.88
CA TYR A 8 22.09 5.59 -21.87
C TYR A 8 21.33 4.28 -22.05
N GLU A 9 21.86 3.38 -22.89
CA GLU A 9 21.28 2.06 -23.14
C GLU A 9 21.28 1.18 -21.90
N THR A 10 22.35 1.22 -21.09
CA THR A 10 22.41 0.45 -19.84
C THR A 10 21.33 0.91 -18.85
N TRP A 11 21.15 2.22 -18.69
CA TRP A 11 20.08 2.76 -17.84
C TRP A 11 18.70 2.32 -18.31
N ARG A 12 18.44 2.40 -19.62
CA ARG A 12 17.17 2.02 -20.22
C ARG A 12 16.84 0.54 -19.98
N VAL A 13 17.81 -0.35 -20.13
CA VAL A 13 17.66 -1.79 -19.83
C VAL A 13 17.37 -2.01 -18.34
N CYS A 14 18.12 -1.37 -17.44
CA CYS A 14 17.90 -1.47 -16.00
C CYS A 14 16.49 -1.01 -15.60
N MET A 15 16.03 0.13 -16.13
CA MET A 15 14.68 0.65 -15.84
C MET A 15 13.59 -0.27 -16.39
N THR A 16 13.80 -0.85 -17.57
CA THR A 16 12.89 -1.84 -18.15
C THR A 16 12.71 -3.05 -17.23
N MET A 17 13.80 -3.58 -16.67
CA MET A 17 13.74 -4.69 -15.72
C MET A 17 12.99 -4.32 -14.44
N LEU A 18 13.19 -3.10 -13.93
CA LEU A 18 12.47 -2.60 -12.76
C LEU A 18 10.97 -2.47 -13.01
N HIS A 19 10.55 -1.93 -14.16
CA HIS A 19 9.14 -1.83 -14.54
C HIS A 19 8.50 -3.21 -14.71
N ILE A 20 9.17 -4.15 -15.39
CA ILE A 20 8.67 -5.53 -15.52
C ILE A 20 8.48 -6.17 -14.14
N LEU A 21 9.44 -6.00 -13.22
CA LEU A 21 9.31 -6.49 -11.85
C LEU A 21 8.13 -5.83 -11.11
N ALA A 22 7.94 -4.52 -11.28
CA ALA A 22 6.82 -3.78 -10.69
C ALA A 22 5.46 -4.28 -11.20
N ILE A 23 5.32 -4.48 -12.51
CA ILE A 23 4.11 -5.01 -13.16
C ILE A 23 3.84 -6.45 -12.69
N LEU A 24 4.84 -7.33 -12.74
CA LEU A 24 4.69 -8.72 -12.28
C LEU A 24 4.30 -8.80 -10.80
N SER A 25 4.88 -7.95 -9.96
CA SER A 25 4.53 -7.89 -8.53
C SER A 25 3.06 -7.43 -8.31
N SER A 26 2.56 -6.55 -9.17
CA SER A 26 1.17 -6.07 -9.14
C SER A 26 0.22 -7.17 -9.57
N CYS A 27 0.53 -7.86 -10.67
CA CYS A 27 -0.24 -9.02 -11.15
C CYS A 27 -0.27 -10.13 -10.11
N PHE A 28 0.87 -10.44 -9.47
CA PHE A 28 0.96 -11.42 -8.40
C PHE A 28 0.04 -11.05 -7.22
N ARG A 29 0.04 -9.78 -6.79
CA ARG A 29 -0.85 -9.29 -5.74
C ARG A 29 -2.32 -9.53 -6.09
N VAL A 30 -2.74 -9.15 -7.30
CA VAL A 30 -4.12 -9.32 -7.75
C VAL A 30 -4.48 -10.81 -7.81
N ALA A 31 -3.63 -11.65 -8.41
CA ALA A 31 -3.85 -13.09 -8.52
C ALA A 31 -4.00 -13.75 -7.14
N VAL A 32 -3.10 -13.48 -6.19
CA VAL A 32 -3.17 -14.02 -4.83
C VAL A 32 -4.46 -13.60 -4.12
N ARG A 33 -4.88 -12.34 -4.24
CA ARG A 33 -6.08 -11.84 -3.57
C ARG A 33 -7.37 -12.33 -4.25
N HIS A 34 -7.34 -12.48 -5.57
CA HIS A 34 -8.39 -13.12 -6.35
C HIS A 34 -8.59 -14.58 -5.92
N HIS A 35 -7.49 -15.36 -5.85
CA HIS A 35 -7.54 -16.75 -5.37
C HIS A 35 -8.04 -16.86 -3.92
N ALA A 36 -7.73 -15.87 -3.07
CA ALA A 36 -8.24 -15.82 -1.71
C ALA A 36 -9.73 -15.44 -1.60
N LYS A 37 -10.42 -15.12 -2.71
CA LYS A 37 -11.80 -14.61 -2.76
C LYS A 37 -12.02 -13.38 -1.87
N ARG A 38 -10.99 -12.55 -1.70
CA ARG A 38 -11.01 -11.33 -0.86
C ARG A 38 -10.65 -10.11 -1.71
N ILE A 39 -11.36 -9.95 -2.83
CA ILE A 39 -11.21 -8.78 -3.70
C ILE A 39 -11.93 -7.61 -3.05
N TRP A 40 -11.24 -6.47 -2.98
CA TRP A 40 -11.75 -5.23 -2.40
C TRP A 40 -11.46 -4.08 -3.38
N TRP A 41 -12.04 -2.91 -3.12
CA TRP A 41 -11.84 -1.71 -3.94
C TRP A 41 -10.37 -1.33 -4.18
N ASP A 42 -9.47 -1.54 -3.21
CA ASP A 42 -8.03 -1.26 -3.41
C ASP A 42 -7.33 -2.25 -4.38
N ASP A 43 -7.95 -3.41 -4.65
CA ASP A 43 -7.45 -4.35 -5.68
C ASP A 43 -7.81 -3.93 -7.09
N TYR A 44 -8.86 -3.11 -7.26
CA TYR A 44 -9.13 -2.44 -8.53
C TYR A 44 -8.28 -1.18 -8.65
N LEU A 45 -8.06 -0.47 -7.53
CA LEU A 45 -7.27 0.75 -7.53
C LEU A 45 -5.82 0.53 -7.94
N ILE A 46 -5.22 -0.63 -7.60
CA ILE A 46 -3.85 -0.97 -8.01
C ILE A 46 -3.71 -1.16 -9.53
N LEU A 47 -4.79 -1.45 -10.26
CA LEU A 47 -4.74 -1.55 -11.72
C LEU A 47 -4.41 -0.19 -12.37
N LEU A 48 -4.79 0.92 -11.72
CA LEU A 48 -4.50 2.25 -12.23
C LEU A 48 -2.99 2.56 -12.27
N PRO A 49 -2.22 2.48 -11.16
CA PRO A 49 -0.77 2.69 -11.21
C PRO A 49 -0.05 1.62 -12.04
N THR A 50 -0.54 0.37 -12.11
CA THR A 50 0.05 -0.65 -13.00
C THR A 50 -0.15 -0.29 -14.48
N GLY A 51 -1.34 0.18 -14.86
CA GLY A 51 -1.62 0.64 -16.22
C GLY A 51 -0.78 1.85 -16.60
N THR A 52 -0.68 2.84 -15.71
CA THR A 52 0.16 4.02 -15.96
C THR A 52 1.65 3.68 -15.96
N ASP A 53 2.12 2.75 -15.13
CA ASP A 53 3.50 2.26 -15.16
C ASP A 53 3.83 1.52 -16.47
N THR A 54 2.88 0.74 -16.99
CA THR A 54 3.02 0.08 -18.30
C THR A 54 3.14 1.12 -19.42
N PHE A 55 2.28 2.14 -19.40
CA PHE A 55 2.39 3.26 -20.33
C PHE A 55 3.72 4.01 -20.16
N PHE A 56 4.17 4.20 -18.93
CA PHE A 56 5.45 4.84 -18.63
C PHE A 56 6.63 4.04 -19.19
N LEU A 57 6.60 2.71 -19.09
CA LEU A 57 7.56 1.82 -19.74
C LEU A 57 7.54 1.96 -21.27
N VAL A 58 6.35 2.09 -21.89
CA VAL A 58 6.26 2.34 -23.34
C VAL A 58 6.92 3.68 -23.69
N THR A 59 6.69 4.75 -22.93
CA THR A 59 7.32 6.05 -23.18
C THR A 59 8.85 6.01 -23.08
N LEU A 60 9.40 5.21 -22.17
CA LEU A 60 10.84 4.97 -22.06
C LEU A 60 11.43 4.41 -23.36
N TRP A 61 10.67 3.61 -24.10
CA TRP A 61 11.11 3.02 -25.36
C TRP A 61 10.77 3.87 -26.59
N MET A 62 9.68 4.62 -26.56
CA MET A 62 9.24 5.42 -27.72
C MET A 62 10.02 6.72 -27.88
N TYR A 63 10.54 7.30 -26.80
CA TYR A 63 11.27 8.55 -26.90
C TYR A 63 12.76 8.33 -27.20
N PRO A 64 13.28 8.89 -28.32
CA PRO A 64 14.70 8.86 -28.61
C PRO A 64 15.49 9.64 -27.54
N PRO A 65 16.81 9.42 -27.43
CA PRO A 65 17.66 10.21 -26.55
C PRO A 65 17.40 11.70 -26.75
N ILE A 66 17.25 12.44 -25.67
CA ILE A 66 16.99 13.88 -25.73
C ILE A 66 18.19 14.53 -26.42
N THR A 67 18.01 15.05 -27.63
CA THR A 67 19.01 15.83 -28.36
C THR A 67 18.71 17.32 -28.21
N PRO A 68 19.71 18.22 -28.28
CA PRO A 68 19.48 19.67 -28.25
C PRO A 68 18.47 20.13 -29.30
N GLU A 69 18.49 19.51 -30.48
CA GLU A 69 17.58 19.79 -31.58
C GLU A 69 16.12 19.44 -31.24
N SER A 70 15.91 18.32 -30.54
CA SER A 70 14.57 17.88 -30.13
C SER A 70 13.85 18.81 -29.13
N ILE A 71 14.60 19.72 -28.49
CA ILE A 71 14.09 20.71 -27.54
C ILE A 71 13.57 21.96 -28.27
N SER A 72 14.05 22.23 -29.49
CA SER A 72 13.68 23.45 -30.24
C SER A 72 12.22 23.46 -30.72
N ASN A 73 11.63 22.28 -30.96
CA ASN A 73 10.24 22.13 -31.40
C ASN A 73 9.27 22.16 -30.19
N SER A 74 8.77 23.35 -29.87
CA SER A 74 7.93 23.64 -28.69
C SER A 74 6.69 22.73 -28.55
N ASP A 75 5.96 22.46 -29.63
CA ASP A 75 4.76 21.60 -29.61
C ASP A 75 5.08 20.14 -29.22
N THR A 76 6.22 19.64 -29.68
CA THR A 76 6.66 18.28 -29.33
C THR A 76 7.18 18.20 -27.90
N ALA A 77 7.77 19.27 -27.38
CA ALA A 77 8.30 19.31 -26.02
C ALA A 77 7.17 19.23 -24.98
N PHE A 78 6.06 19.94 -25.21
CA PHE A 78 4.88 19.87 -24.35
C PHE A 78 4.31 18.46 -24.27
N THR A 79 4.08 17.84 -25.44
CA THR A 79 3.51 16.49 -25.53
C THR A 79 4.43 15.47 -24.86
N LYS A 80 5.75 15.57 -25.08
CA LYS A 80 6.76 14.69 -24.45
C LYS A 80 6.78 14.84 -22.93
N MET A 81 6.77 16.08 -22.43
CA MET A 81 6.78 16.35 -21.00
C MET A 81 5.55 15.79 -20.32
N TRP A 82 4.36 16.05 -20.85
CA TRP A 82 3.10 15.55 -20.28
C TRP A 82 2.98 14.04 -20.36
N SER A 83 3.37 13.46 -21.49
CA SER A 83 3.33 12.00 -21.69
C SER A 83 4.25 11.25 -20.73
N SER A 84 5.30 11.87 -20.21
CA SER A 84 6.20 11.27 -19.21
C SER A 84 5.81 11.63 -17.77
N ALA A 85 5.51 12.90 -17.51
CA ALA A 85 5.20 13.40 -16.17
C ALA A 85 3.90 12.80 -15.64
N PHE A 86 2.82 12.83 -16.42
CA PHE A 86 1.51 12.37 -15.97
C PHE A 86 1.51 10.90 -15.50
N PRO A 87 2.07 9.95 -16.26
CA PRO A 87 2.18 8.56 -15.80
C PRO A 87 3.07 8.41 -14.58
N CYS A 88 4.21 9.10 -14.53
CA CYS A 88 5.12 9.06 -13.39
C CYS A 88 4.42 9.46 -12.09
N TYR A 89 3.80 10.66 -12.08
CA TYR A 89 3.06 11.15 -10.92
C TYR A 89 1.89 10.23 -10.57
N THR A 90 1.10 9.78 -11.55
CA THR A 90 -0.03 8.89 -11.28
C THR A 90 0.44 7.59 -10.64
N THR A 91 1.50 6.96 -11.18
CA THR A 91 2.09 5.74 -10.62
C THR A 91 2.56 5.96 -9.18
N ILE A 92 3.30 7.03 -8.89
CA ILE A 92 3.83 7.31 -7.55
C ILE A 92 2.68 7.54 -6.56
N TRP A 93 1.79 8.49 -6.84
CA TRP A 93 0.74 8.89 -5.92
C TRP A 93 -0.28 7.78 -5.68
N MET A 94 -0.72 7.09 -6.74
CA MET A 94 -1.66 5.99 -6.61
C MET A 94 -1.04 4.78 -5.92
N SER A 95 0.26 4.52 -6.09
CA SER A 95 0.96 3.49 -5.32
C SER A 95 0.96 3.80 -3.82
N ARG A 96 1.18 5.06 -3.43
CA ARG A 96 1.12 5.49 -2.01
C ARG A 96 -0.29 5.36 -1.44
N THR A 97 -1.32 5.74 -2.19
CA THR A 97 -2.72 5.55 -1.80
C THR A 97 -3.03 4.07 -1.59
N CYS A 98 -2.68 3.21 -2.55
CA CYS A 98 -2.87 1.76 -2.45
C CYS A 98 -2.09 1.13 -1.27
N PHE A 99 -0.92 1.68 -0.95
CA PHE A 99 -0.14 1.24 0.21
C PHE A 99 -0.87 1.57 1.53
N MET A 100 -1.37 2.80 1.68
CA MET A 100 -2.15 3.20 2.87
C MET A 100 -3.45 2.41 3.00
N LEU A 101 -4.15 2.16 1.90
CA LEU A 101 -5.35 1.31 1.89
C LEU A 101 -5.01 -0.13 2.29
N SER A 102 -3.89 -0.68 1.81
CA SER A 102 -3.43 -2.00 2.23
C SER A 102 -3.05 -2.05 3.71
N LEU A 103 -2.47 -0.99 4.28
CA LEU A 103 -2.23 -0.88 5.72
C LEU A 103 -3.54 -0.79 6.51
N ALA A 104 -4.53 -0.04 6.02
CA ALA A 104 -5.83 0.08 6.67
C ALA A 104 -6.54 -1.27 6.85
N ARG A 105 -6.39 -2.18 5.87
CA ARG A 105 -6.98 -3.53 5.91
C ARG A 105 -6.37 -4.45 6.97
N ILE A 106 -5.16 -4.18 7.46
CA ILE A 106 -4.55 -5.00 8.51
C ILE A 106 -5.34 -4.86 9.82
N PHE A 107 -6.01 -3.72 10.02
CA PHE A 107 -6.71 -3.40 11.25
C PHE A 107 -8.20 -3.77 11.20
N PRO A 108 -8.77 -4.21 12.33
CA PRO A 108 -10.21 -4.45 12.41
C PRO A 108 -10.98 -3.15 12.15
N PRO A 109 -12.25 -3.25 11.69
CA PRO A 109 -13.13 -2.10 11.65
C PRO A 109 -13.18 -1.47 13.06
N PHE A 110 -13.35 -0.16 13.17
CA PHE A 110 -13.34 0.62 14.43
C PHE A 110 -12.00 0.98 15.06
N HIS A 111 -10.89 0.36 14.67
CA HIS A 111 -9.59 0.75 15.23
C HIS A 111 -9.14 2.14 14.74
N THR A 112 -8.57 2.96 15.64
CA THR A 112 -8.15 4.34 15.34
C THR A 112 -7.14 4.41 14.19
N PHE A 113 -6.19 3.48 14.13
CA PHE A 113 -5.21 3.39 13.06
C PHE A 113 -5.86 3.11 11.70
N ARG A 114 -6.93 2.30 11.65
CA ARG A 114 -7.65 2.11 10.38
C ARG A 114 -8.20 3.42 9.85
N ARG A 115 -8.79 4.23 10.73
CA ARG A 115 -9.33 5.56 10.38
C ARG A 115 -8.21 6.50 9.91
N SER A 116 -7.08 6.53 10.63
CA SER A 116 -5.92 7.34 10.23
C SER A 116 -5.34 6.92 8.88
N ALA A 117 -5.17 5.63 8.61
CA ALA A 117 -4.68 5.13 7.33
C ALA A 117 -5.62 5.49 6.16
N LEU A 118 -6.94 5.36 6.37
CA LEU A 118 -7.93 5.81 5.38
C LEU A 118 -7.87 7.32 5.16
N SER A 119 -7.71 8.11 6.23
CA SER A 119 -7.53 9.57 6.13
C SER A 119 -6.27 9.93 5.34
N PHE A 120 -5.15 9.23 5.53
CA PHE A 120 -3.94 9.46 4.75
C PHE A 120 -4.10 9.06 3.28
N ALA A 121 -4.85 8.01 2.98
CA ALA A 121 -5.17 7.65 1.60
C ALA A 121 -5.95 8.76 0.89
N VAL A 122 -6.98 9.33 1.55
CA VAL A 122 -7.74 10.48 1.02
C VAL A 122 -6.83 11.71 0.86
N PHE A 123 -5.98 11.98 1.85
CA PHE A 123 -5.02 13.07 1.81
C PHE A 123 -4.06 12.96 0.62
N PHE A 124 -3.49 11.77 0.36
CA PHE A 124 -2.61 11.52 -0.78
C PHE A 124 -3.32 11.70 -2.12
N THR A 125 -4.54 11.18 -2.26
CA THR A 125 -5.34 11.39 -3.47
C THR A 125 -5.65 12.89 -3.67
N THR A 126 -5.91 13.63 -2.60
CA THR A 126 -6.15 15.09 -2.68
C THR A 126 -4.89 15.83 -3.13
N LEU A 127 -3.72 15.50 -2.56
CA LEU A 127 -2.44 16.07 -2.97
C LEU A 127 -2.10 15.75 -4.44
N PHE A 128 -2.44 14.55 -4.91
CA PHE A 128 -2.32 14.18 -6.31
C PHE A 128 -3.17 15.06 -7.21
N CYS A 129 -4.47 15.19 -6.92
CA CYS A 129 -5.38 16.04 -7.69
C CYS A 129 -4.92 17.51 -7.70
N ALA A 130 -4.49 18.02 -6.54
CA ALA A 130 -3.93 19.37 -6.43
C ALA A 130 -2.66 19.54 -7.26
N SER A 131 -1.75 18.57 -7.23
CA SER A 131 -0.51 18.58 -8.03
C SER A 131 -0.82 18.61 -9.52
N MET A 132 -1.74 17.74 -9.98
CA MET A 132 -2.18 17.69 -11.38
C MET A 132 -2.86 18.99 -11.81
N LEU A 133 -3.69 19.57 -10.96
CA LEU A 133 -4.35 20.84 -11.23
C LEU A 133 -3.33 21.98 -11.36
N ILE A 134 -2.36 22.07 -10.45
CA ILE A 134 -1.33 23.12 -10.50
C ILE A 134 -0.49 22.97 -11.78
N VAL A 135 -0.07 21.76 -12.13
CA VAL A 135 0.70 21.51 -13.37
C VAL A 135 -0.14 21.82 -14.62
N GLY A 136 -1.42 21.46 -14.62
CA GLY A 136 -2.38 21.75 -15.69
C GLY A 136 -2.60 23.24 -15.92
N LEU A 137 -2.94 23.98 -14.86
CA LEU A 137 -3.24 25.42 -14.92
C LEU A 137 -2.03 26.27 -15.33
N ARG A 138 -0.80 25.80 -15.07
CA ARG A 138 0.43 26.50 -15.47
C ARG A 138 0.69 26.46 -16.97
N CYS A 139 0.03 25.58 -17.70
CA CYS A 139 0.26 25.38 -19.13
C CYS A 139 -0.68 26.21 -20.04
N ASP A 140 -1.63 26.98 -19.49
CA ASP A 140 -2.79 27.47 -20.25
C ASP A 140 -2.75 28.95 -20.69
N THR A 141 -1.58 29.60 -20.75
CA THR A 141 -1.51 31.04 -21.06
C THR A 141 -1.30 31.38 -22.54
N SER A 142 -1.71 30.50 -23.47
CA SER A 142 -1.57 30.72 -24.93
C SER A 142 -2.91 30.87 -25.67
N LEU A 143 -4.04 30.98 -24.97
CA LEU A 143 -5.35 31.17 -25.62
C LEU A 143 -5.53 32.57 -26.23
N THR A 144 -4.71 33.55 -25.86
CA THR A 144 -4.61 34.81 -26.57
C THR A 144 -3.68 34.59 -27.76
N GLY A 145 -4.25 34.23 -28.91
CA GLY A 145 -3.55 34.01 -30.19
C GLY A 145 -2.91 35.28 -30.76
N ASP A 146 -2.06 35.94 -29.98
CA ASP A 146 -1.23 37.04 -30.42
C ASP A 146 0.00 36.47 -31.13
N PRO A 147 0.08 36.55 -32.46
CA PRO A 147 1.22 36.03 -33.23
C PRO A 147 2.54 36.73 -32.87
N LYS A 148 2.51 37.85 -32.12
CA LYS A 148 3.71 38.58 -31.69
C LYS A 148 4.27 38.09 -30.35
N ASN A 149 3.49 37.32 -29.60
CA ASN A 149 3.91 36.75 -28.32
C ASN A 149 3.91 35.22 -28.47
N PRO A 150 4.97 34.61 -29.05
CA PRO A 150 5.08 33.16 -29.10
C PRO A 150 4.90 32.62 -27.68
N PRO A 151 4.17 31.52 -27.47
CA PRO A 151 3.78 31.03 -26.15
C PRO A 151 5.00 31.01 -25.25
N THR A 152 5.12 32.06 -24.43
CA THR A 152 6.30 32.29 -23.61
C THR A 152 6.24 31.22 -22.55
N ARG A 153 6.99 30.14 -22.79
CA ARG A 153 7.42 29.07 -21.88
C ARG A 153 6.59 29.03 -20.59
N CYS A 154 5.86 27.93 -20.38
CA CYS A 154 5.17 27.59 -19.12
C CYS A 154 6.06 27.66 -17.86
N ILE A 155 7.36 27.91 -18.03
CA ILE A 155 8.36 28.22 -17.03
C ILE A 155 8.82 29.66 -17.27
N LYS A 156 8.19 30.65 -16.61
CA LYS A 156 8.74 32.01 -16.55
C LYS A 156 10.03 31.98 -15.73
N PRO A 157 11.20 32.30 -16.30
CA PRO A 157 12.42 32.46 -15.51
C PRO A 157 12.29 33.69 -14.62
N GLY A 158 12.39 33.53 -13.29
CA GLY A 158 12.51 34.67 -12.36
C GLY A 158 11.79 34.55 -11.02
N ASN A 159 10.82 33.63 -10.87
CA ASN A 159 10.17 33.35 -9.58
C ASN A 159 10.51 31.93 -9.12
N PRO A 160 10.62 31.67 -7.80
CA PRO A 160 10.67 30.30 -7.29
C PRO A 160 9.46 29.56 -7.86
N ASP A 161 9.73 28.47 -8.56
CA ASP A 161 8.69 27.71 -9.24
C ASP A 161 7.78 27.08 -8.17
N ILE A 162 6.66 27.75 -7.90
CA ILE A 162 5.64 27.32 -6.93
C ILE A 162 5.24 25.87 -7.19
N THR A 163 5.21 25.45 -8.46
CA THR A 163 4.89 24.07 -8.87
C THR A 163 5.93 23.09 -8.36
N ALA A 164 7.21 23.42 -8.55
CA ALA A 164 8.32 22.61 -8.07
C ALA A 164 8.32 22.56 -6.53
N THR A 165 8.24 23.72 -5.87
CA THR A 165 8.22 23.80 -4.40
C THR A 165 7.05 23.02 -3.81
N PHE A 166 5.85 23.16 -4.36
CA PHE A 166 4.68 22.39 -3.93
C PHE A 166 4.85 20.90 -4.17
N GLY A 167 5.26 20.49 -5.38
CA GLY A 167 5.49 19.08 -5.70
C GLY A 167 6.52 18.46 -4.75
N PHE A 168 7.64 19.12 -4.51
CA PHE A 168 8.67 18.63 -3.60
C PHE A 168 8.20 18.51 -2.15
N THR A 169 7.50 19.55 -1.64
CA THR A 169 6.99 19.53 -0.27
C THR A 169 5.93 18.46 -0.07
N ALA A 170 5.02 18.29 -1.05
CA ALA A 170 4.01 17.24 -1.04
C ALA A 170 4.64 15.83 -1.09
N GLU A 171 5.61 15.62 -1.98
CA GLU A 171 6.37 14.37 -2.11
C GLU A 171 7.09 14.02 -0.80
N THR A 172 7.82 14.98 -0.22
CA THR A 172 8.57 14.78 1.04
C THR A 172 7.62 14.51 2.21
N LEU A 173 6.56 15.30 2.35
CA LEU A 173 5.56 15.13 3.40
C LEU A 173 4.92 13.74 3.32
N SER A 174 4.52 13.29 2.13
CA SER A 174 3.93 11.97 1.94
C SER A 174 4.91 10.84 2.31
N GLY A 175 6.19 10.97 1.94
CA GLY A 175 7.23 10.01 2.30
C GLY A 175 7.49 9.96 3.81
N VAL A 176 7.52 11.12 4.47
CA VAL A 176 7.63 11.20 5.94
C VAL A 176 6.45 10.49 6.59
N ILE A 177 5.22 10.74 6.15
CA ILE A 177 4.02 10.08 6.67
C ILE A 177 4.11 8.56 6.50
N LEU A 178 4.52 8.08 5.31
CA LEU A 178 4.66 6.64 5.01
C LEU A 178 5.71 5.93 5.88
N VAL A 179 6.76 6.64 6.29
CA VAL A 179 7.78 6.10 7.20
C VAL A 179 7.35 6.22 8.66
N SER A 180 6.83 7.38 9.07
CA SER A 180 6.44 7.64 10.44
C SER A 180 5.25 6.80 10.89
N TYR A 181 4.33 6.50 9.99
CA TYR A 181 3.08 5.83 10.32
C TYR A 181 3.29 4.37 10.78
N PRO A 182 3.96 3.47 10.02
CA PRO A 182 4.34 2.15 10.51
C PRO A 182 5.23 2.19 11.75
N LEU A 183 6.11 3.19 11.88
CA LEU A 183 6.97 3.34 13.06
C LEU A 183 6.17 3.66 14.32
N ALA A 184 5.20 4.57 14.24
CA ALA A 184 4.30 4.89 15.34
C ALA A 184 3.48 3.67 15.77
N MET A 185 3.06 2.84 14.81
CA MET A 185 2.34 1.60 15.08
C MET A 185 3.22 0.57 15.81
N LEU A 186 4.47 0.41 15.38
CA LEU A 186 5.43 -0.48 16.02
C LEU A 186 5.75 -0.07 17.46
N LYS A 187 5.73 1.24 17.76
CA LYS A 187 5.94 1.76 19.12
C LYS A 187 4.73 1.57 20.02
N LYS A 188 3.51 1.75 19.51
CA LYS A 188 2.30 1.75 20.34
C LYS A 188 1.80 0.34 20.67
N PHE A 189 2.03 -0.64 19.80
CA PHE A 189 1.50 -1.98 19.99
C PHE A 189 2.58 -3.05 20.16
N SER A 190 2.38 -3.90 21.15
CA SER A 190 3.06 -5.18 21.28
C SER A 190 2.53 -6.18 20.25
N LEU A 191 2.76 -5.90 18.97
CA LEU A 191 2.37 -6.79 17.88
C LEU A 191 3.18 -8.10 17.96
N PRO A 192 2.59 -9.25 17.56
CA PRO A 192 3.32 -10.48 17.34
C PRO A 192 4.53 -10.25 16.40
N ILE A 193 5.61 -10.99 16.61
CA ILE A 193 6.88 -10.85 15.87
C ILE A 193 6.66 -10.86 14.35
N PHE A 194 5.71 -11.66 13.86
CA PHE A 194 5.41 -11.77 12.43
C PHE A 194 4.79 -10.51 11.84
N GLU A 195 3.87 -9.86 12.55
CA GLU A 195 3.25 -8.61 12.11
C GLU A 195 4.25 -7.46 12.14
N LYS A 196 5.13 -7.45 13.16
CA LYS A 196 6.25 -6.50 13.23
C LYS A 196 7.18 -6.62 12.02
N ARG A 197 7.52 -7.84 11.58
CA ARG A 197 8.38 -8.06 10.42
C ARG A 197 7.77 -7.52 9.13
N MET A 198 6.46 -7.72 8.92
CA MET A 198 5.77 -7.18 7.75
C MET A 198 5.79 -5.64 7.73
N LEU A 199 5.51 -5.01 8.88
CA LEU A 199 5.60 -3.55 9.03
C LEU A 199 7.02 -3.02 8.84
N PHE A 200 8.04 -3.77 9.27
CA PHE A 200 9.44 -3.39 9.09
C PHE A 200 9.85 -3.40 7.61
N VAL A 201 9.42 -4.39 6.83
CA VAL A 201 9.66 -4.40 5.38
C VAL A 201 8.97 -3.21 4.72
N ALA A 202 7.72 -2.94 5.10
CA ALA A 202 6.96 -1.80 4.60
C ALA A 202 7.65 -0.45 4.94
N LEU A 203 8.19 -0.34 6.15
CA LEU A 203 8.98 0.80 6.62
C LEU A 203 10.27 0.97 5.79
N LEU A 204 11.05 -0.09 5.60
CA LEU A 204 12.29 -0.05 4.83
C LEU A 204 12.03 0.35 3.38
N SER A 205 11.00 -0.23 2.77
CA SER A 205 10.63 0.10 1.39
C SER A 205 10.22 1.56 1.24
N SER A 206 9.44 2.09 2.19
CA SER A 206 9.03 3.49 2.20
C SER A 206 10.22 4.44 2.46
N ALA A 207 11.13 4.06 3.36
CA ALA A 207 12.34 4.84 3.65
C ALA A 207 13.24 4.94 2.41
N PHE A 208 13.39 3.84 1.65
CA PHE A 208 14.15 3.85 0.40
C PHE A 208 13.53 4.81 -0.64
N THR A 209 12.21 4.78 -0.80
CA THR A 209 11.53 5.74 -1.71
C THR A 209 11.67 7.19 -1.25
N LEU A 210 11.65 7.46 0.07
CA LEU A 210 11.89 8.81 0.61
C LEU A 210 13.32 9.27 0.33
N LEU A 211 14.32 8.42 0.56
CA LEU A 211 15.71 8.75 0.24
C LEU A 211 15.91 9.07 -1.25
N LEU A 212 15.24 8.32 -2.13
CA LEU A 212 15.28 8.57 -3.57
C LEU A 212 14.64 9.92 -3.93
N VAL A 213 13.50 10.27 -3.33
CA VAL A 213 12.86 11.58 -3.52
C VAL A 213 13.76 12.72 -3.03
N LEU A 214 14.42 12.54 -1.87
CA LEU A 214 15.36 13.54 -1.36
C LEU A 214 16.58 13.68 -2.28
N ALA A 215 17.11 12.59 -2.81
CA ALA A 215 18.20 12.63 -3.79
C ALA A 215 17.78 13.35 -5.07
N LEU A 216 16.59 13.04 -5.59
CA LEU A 216 15.97 13.74 -6.72
C LEU A 216 15.85 15.24 -6.47
N ALA A 217 15.43 15.63 -5.27
CA ALA A 217 15.30 17.03 -4.90
C ALA A 217 16.65 17.74 -4.81
N VAL A 218 17.65 17.12 -4.18
CA VAL A 218 19.01 17.66 -4.12
C VAL A 218 19.58 17.86 -5.52
N ILE A 219 19.35 16.91 -6.42
CA ILE A 219 19.75 17.04 -7.83
C ILE A 219 18.97 18.18 -8.48
N THR A 220 17.65 18.25 -8.29
CA THR A 220 16.76 19.18 -8.97
C THR A 220 16.95 20.64 -8.55
N TYR A 221 17.18 20.87 -7.26
CA TYR A 221 17.35 22.21 -6.67
C TYR A 221 18.81 22.57 -6.42
N GLY A 222 19.73 21.63 -6.59
CA GLY A 222 21.15 21.89 -6.44
C GLY A 222 21.65 22.89 -7.49
N PRO A 223 22.83 23.49 -7.27
CA PRO A 223 23.46 24.42 -8.20
C PRO A 223 24.02 23.73 -9.46
N PHE A 224 23.55 22.53 -9.77
CA PHE A 224 24.00 21.79 -10.95
C PHE A 224 23.59 22.54 -12.20
N THR A 225 24.55 22.70 -13.12
CA THR A 225 24.30 23.33 -14.42
C THR A 225 23.16 22.57 -15.12
N LYS A 226 22.22 23.32 -15.69
CA LYS A 226 21.03 22.81 -16.41
C LYS A 226 21.42 22.19 -17.77
N ASP A 227 22.45 21.35 -17.76
CA ASP A 227 22.96 20.67 -18.93
C ASP A 227 22.01 19.54 -19.34
N LEU A 228 22.10 19.11 -20.60
CA LEU A 228 21.29 18.01 -21.13
C LEU A 228 21.39 16.72 -20.28
N ARG A 229 22.58 16.47 -19.70
CA ARG A 229 22.85 15.33 -18.82
C ARG A 229 21.99 15.35 -17.55
N TYR A 230 21.70 16.54 -17.03
CA TYR A 230 20.86 16.72 -15.85
C TYR A 230 19.41 16.31 -16.16
N ILE A 231 18.87 16.69 -17.33
CA ILE A 231 17.50 16.32 -17.74
C ILE A 231 17.37 14.79 -17.86
N VAL A 232 18.35 14.14 -18.50
CA VAL A 232 18.38 12.67 -18.62
C VAL A 232 18.45 12.00 -17.25
N LEU A 233 19.27 12.52 -16.33
CA LEU A 233 19.39 11.99 -14.98
C LEU A 233 18.06 12.10 -14.20
N VAL A 234 17.41 13.26 -14.21
CA VAL A 234 16.12 13.48 -13.55
C VAL A 234 15.04 12.58 -14.16
N TYR A 235 15.02 12.43 -15.49
CA TYR A 235 14.11 11.53 -16.20
C TYR A 235 14.29 10.06 -15.75
N MET A 236 15.53 9.56 -15.76
CA MET A 236 15.83 8.17 -15.37
C MET A 236 15.54 7.92 -13.88
N LEU A 237 15.86 8.88 -13.01
CA LEU A 237 15.53 8.77 -11.58
C LEU A 237 14.01 8.80 -11.34
N SER A 238 13.25 9.52 -12.17
CA SER A 238 11.78 9.53 -12.11
C SER A 238 11.19 8.16 -12.46
N HIS A 239 11.72 7.50 -13.50
CA HIS A 239 11.38 6.10 -13.81
C HIS A 239 11.67 5.17 -12.63
N MET A 240 12.86 5.30 -12.04
CA MET A 240 13.25 4.51 -10.88
C MET A 240 12.30 4.73 -9.70
N ALA A 241 11.93 5.98 -9.42
CA ALA A 241 11.01 6.33 -8.34
C ALA A 241 9.62 5.74 -8.55
N GLY A 242 9.08 5.84 -9.77
CA GLY A 242 7.80 5.23 -10.13
C GLY A 242 7.79 3.71 -9.94
N ALA A 243 8.76 3.01 -10.53
CA ALA A 243 8.87 1.55 -10.42
C ALA A 243 9.06 1.08 -8.97
N LEU A 244 9.93 1.75 -8.21
CA LEU A 244 10.17 1.41 -6.80
C LEU A 244 8.95 1.69 -5.91
N ALA A 245 8.20 2.76 -6.16
CA ALA A 245 6.98 3.06 -5.42
C ALA A 245 5.93 1.95 -5.63
N LEU A 246 5.79 1.45 -6.86
CA LEU A 246 4.87 0.37 -7.18
C LEU A 246 5.34 -0.98 -6.58
N ILE A 247 6.63 -1.29 -6.68
CA ILE A 247 7.22 -2.46 -6.01
C ILE A 247 6.96 -2.38 -4.49
N ALA A 248 7.24 -1.23 -3.87
CA ALA A 248 7.03 -0.99 -2.44
C ALA A 248 5.57 -1.23 -2.02
N CYS A 249 4.63 -0.78 -2.84
CA CYS A 249 3.20 -1.00 -2.64
C CYS A 249 2.83 -2.49 -2.60
N ASN A 250 3.47 -3.30 -3.44
CA ASN A 250 3.19 -4.74 -3.57
C ASN A 250 3.96 -5.61 -2.57
N MET A 251 5.08 -5.12 -2.03
CA MET A 251 5.92 -5.86 -1.07
C MET A 251 5.15 -6.30 0.18
N LEU A 252 4.16 -5.51 0.64
CA LEU A 252 3.34 -5.88 1.80
C LEU A 252 2.56 -7.19 1.59
N VAL A 253 1.98 -7.37 0.40
CA VAL A 253 1.21 -8.57 0.05
C VAL A 253 2.13 -9.74 -0.17
N PHE A 254 3.24 -9.53 -0.88
CA PHE A 254 4.25 -10.55 -1.09
C PHE A 254 4.77 -11.09 0.26
N MET A 255 5.16 -10.20 1.17
CA MET A 255 5.63 -10.59 2.51
C MET A 255 4.56 -11.31 3.31
N SER A 256 3.28 -10.91 3.19
CA SER A 256 2.17 -11.62 3.84
C SER A 256 2.09 -13.08 3.40
N VAL A 257 2.27 -13.37 2.10
CA VAL A 257 2.25 -14.73 1.56
C VAL A 257 3.45 -15.54 2.05
N VAL A 258 4.66 -14.96 1.98
CA VAL A 258 5.90 -15.60 2.43
C VAL A 258 5.79 -15.97 3.91
N ILE A 259 5.36 -15.03 4.76
CA ILE A 259 5.18 -15.26 6.20
C ILE A 259 4.15 -16.36 6.46
N ARG A 260 3.01 -16.37 5.75
CA ARG A 260 2.00 -17.43 5.89
C ARG A 260 2.55 -18.80 5.53
N LYS A 261 3.34 -18.90 4.45
CA LYS A 261 3.95 -20.15 4.00
C LYS A 261 4.98 -20.67 5.01
N ILE A 262 5.83 -19.79 5.55
CA ILE A 262 6.80 -20.14 6.60
C ILE A 262 6.06 -20.60 7.87
N ARG A 263 5.00 -19.89 8.28
CA ARG A 263 4.20 -20.23 9.46
C ARG A 263 3.54 -21.60 9.34
N ASN A 264 2.99 -21.92 8.17
CA ASN A 264 2.34 -23.21 7.93
C ASN A 264 3.34 -24.38 7.95
N ARG A 265 4.58 -24.17 7.47
CA ARG A 265 5.65 -25.17 7.62
C ARG A 265 5.98 -25.45 9.09
N GLY A 266 6.04 -24.41 9.92
CA GLY A 266 6.28 -24.57 11.36
C GLY A 266 5.19 -25.40 12.06
N LYS A 267 3.91 -25.15 11.74
CA LYS A 267 2.80 -25.93 12.29
C LYS A 267 2.88 -27.41 11.88
N ASN A 268 3.13 -27.68 10.60
CA ASN A 268 3.26 -29.05 10.11
C ASN A 268 4.42 -29.78 10.79
N ASN A 269 5.53 -29.10 11.08
CA ASN A 269 6.66 -29.69 11.80
C ASN A 269 6.32 -29.98 13.28
N ILE A 270 5.59 -29.08 13.96
CA ILE A 270 5.15 -29.31 15.34
C ILE A 270 4.15 -30.47 15.39
N THR A 271 3.19 -30.51 14.46
CA THR A 271 2.25 -31.63 14.34
C THR A 271 3.01 -32.92 14.07
N LEU A 272 3.95 -32.94 13.14
CA LEU A 272 4.78 -34.11 12.84
C LEU A 272 5.59 -34.56 14.06
N GLN A 273 6.20 -33.63 14.81
CA GLN A 273 6.91 -33.99 16.04
C GLN A 273 5.97 -34.55 17.12
N SER A 274 4.76 -34.00 17.26
CA SER A 274 3.77 -34.55 18.20
C SER A 274 3.33 -35.96 17.82
N TRP A 275 3.17 -36.23 16.52
CA TRP A 275 2.88 -37.58 16.00
C TRP A 275 4.04 -38.55 16.21
N LEU A 276 5.28 -38.14 15.94
CA LEU A 276 6.47 -38.97 16.17
C LEU A 276 6.66 -39.31 17.65
N ARG A 277 6.37 -38.36 18.56
CA ARG A 277 6.39 -38.64 20.02
C ARG A 277 5.31 -39.65 20.42
N GLN A 278 4.11 -39.56 19.85
CA GLN A 278 3.04 -40.53 20.13
C GLN A 278 3.33 -41.92 19.56
N ALA A 279 3.97 -42.01 18.38
CA ALA A 279 4.40 -43.27 17.81
C ALA A 279 5.50 -43.92 18.65
N ASN A 280 6.53 -43.17 19.03
CA ASN A 280 7.64 -43.68 19.86
C ASN A 280 7.20 -44.09 21.28
N ALA A 281 6.08 -43.56 21.79
CA ALA A 281 5.52 -43.96 23.08
C ALA A 281 4.76 -45.30 23.03
N ARG A 282 4.34 -45.77 21.84
CA ARG A 282 3.66 -47.07 21.69
C ARG A 282 4.60 -48.26 21.55
N ASP A 283 5.85 -48.01 21.18
CA ASP A 283 6.88 -49.05 21.01
C ASP A 283 7.74 -49.27 22.27
N VAL A 284 7.38 -48.65 23.40
CA VAL A 284 7.97 -49.04 24.69
C VAL A 284 7.33 -50.38 25.09
N PRO A 285 8.10 -51.48 25.19
CA PRO A 285 7.55 -52.76 25.58
C PRO A 285 6.87 -52.59 26.94
N PHE A 286 5.61 -53.00 26.99
CA PHE A 286 4.82 -53.09 28.21
C PHE A 286 5.52 -54.08 29.15
N VAL A 287 6.42 -53.56 29.99
CA VAL A 287 6.93 -54.31 31.14
C VAL A 287 5.75 -54.41 32.09
N MET A 288 5.06 -55.54 31.99
CA MET A 288 4.00 -55.99 32.88
C MET A 288 4.62 -56.20 34.26
N GLY A 289 4.79 -55.11 35.00
CA GLY A 289 5.07 -55.15 36.42
C GLY A 289 3.83 -55.70 37.12
N LEU A 290 3.93 -56.92 37.63
CA LEU A 290 3.04 -57.43 38.66
C LEU A 290 3.04 -56.43 39.82
N GLN A 291 1.94 -55.69 39.99
CA GLN A 291 1.68 -54.89 41.18
C GLN A 291 0.51 -55.54 41.90
N ASP A 292 0.77 -55.89 43.16
CA ASP A 292 -0.09 -56.64 44.07
C ASP A 292 -1.52 -56.09 44.22
N PRO A 293 -2.50 -56.98 44.51
CA PRO A 293 -3.86 -56.59 44.81
C PRO A 293 -3.94 -56.08 46.25
N ASN A 294 -4.46 -54.86 46.46
CA ASN A 294 -4.99 -54.47 47.76
C ASN A 294 -6.11 -53.41 47.62
N PRO A 295 -7.01 -53.34 48.62
CA PRO A 295 -8.42 -53.09 48.38
C PRO A 295 -8.83 -51.65 48.74
N TRP A 296 -9.96 -51.26 48.15
CA TRP A 296 -10.88 -50.17 48.49
C TRP A 296 -10.61 -49.34 49.76
N PRO A 297 -10.81 -48.02 49.65
CA PRO A 297 -11.52 -47.29 50.70
C PRO A 297 -12.82 -46.68 50.17
N SER A 298 -13.90 -47.20 50.73
CA SER A 298 -15.13 -46.56 51.19
C SER A 298 -15.30 -45.06 50.95
N TYR A 299 -16.41 -44.72 50.30
CA TYR A 299 -17.09 -43.43 50.43
C TYR A 299 -17.67 -43.24 51.83
N PRO A 300 -17.73 -42.00 52.35
CA PRO A 300 -18.78 -41.60 53.29
C PRO A 300 -19.77 -40.61 52.63
N PRO A 301 -21.06 -40.63 53.05
CA PRO A 301 -22.08 -39.70 52.58
C PRO A 301 -22.24 -38.46 53.48
N SER A 302 -22.75 -37.40 52.85
CA SER A 302 -23.64 -36.34 53.39
C SER A 302 -23.27 -35.59 54.67
N GLN A 303 -23.22 -34.26 54.58
CA GLN A 303 -23.88 -33.38 55.56
C GLN A 303 -24.18 -31.99 54.99
N THR A 304 -25.48 -31.66 55.04
CA THR A 304 -26.09 -30.34 54.88
C THR A 304 -25.86 -29.47 56.11
N GLY A 305 -25.65 -28.16 55.93
CA GLY A 305 -25.73 -27.17 57.01
C GLY A 305 -25.43 -25.74 56.54
N PRO A 306 -26.28 -24.73 56.82
CA PRO A 306 -26.12 -23.36 56.35
C PRO A 306 -25.37 -22.49 57.37
N SER A 307 -24.67 -21.45 56.90
CA SER A 307 -24.66 -20.09 57.49
C SER A 307 -23.42 -19.26 57.10
N HIS A 308 -23.65 -17.95 57.15
CA HIS A 308 -22.68 -16.85 57.20
C HIS A 308 -22.06 -16.34 55.90
N GLN A 309 -22.82 -15.40 55.30
CA GLN A 309 -22.31 -14.18 54.71
C GLN A 309 -21.34 -13.47 55.66
N THR A 310 -20.12 -13.22 55.18
CA THR A 310 -19.31 -12.09 55.63
C THR A 310 -18.72 -11.41 54.40
N HIS A 311 -19.25 -10.23 54.11
CA HIS A 311 -18.69 -9.27 53.16
C HIS A 311 -17.26 -8.90 53.60
N GLN A 312 -16.25 -9.39 52.90
CA GLN A 312 -14.91 -8.80 52.92
C GLN A 312 -14.55 -8.33 51.51
N THR A 313 -14.73 -7.03 51.30
CA THR A 313 -14.18 -6.27 50.19
C THR A 313 -12.66 -6.22 50.31
N SER A 314 -11.98 -7.20 49.70
CA SER A 314 -10.55 -7.12 49.41
C SER A 314 -10.35 -6.58 48.00
N ARG A 315 -9.95 -5.31 47.91
CA ARG A 315 -9.40 -4.70 46.68
C ARG A 315 -8.03 -5.32 46.41
N GLY A 316 -8.00 -6.38 45.61
CA GLY A 316 -6.79 -6.86 44.95
C GLY A 316 -6.57 -6.12 43.61
N PRO A 317 -5.37 -5.60 43.32
CA PRO A 317 -5.07 -5.00 42.03
C PRO A 317 -4.71 -6.09 41.00
N ASN A 318 -5.15 -5.86 39.76
CA ASN A 318 -4.58 -6.44 38.53
C ASN A 318 -4.90 -7.91 38.19
N ASN A 319 -6.19 -8.21 37.99
CA ASN A 319 -6.56 -9.24 37.02
C ASN A 319 -6.63 -8.59 35.63
N LEU A 320 -5.47 -8.51 34.96
CA LEU A 320 -5.40 -8.22 33.54
C LEU A 320 -6.03 -9.41 32.80
N THR A 321 -7.29 -9.28 32.42
CA THR A 321 -7.99 -10.26 31.60
C THR A 321 -7.24 -10.36 30.28
N VAL A 322 -6.45 -11.43 30.12
CA VAL A 322 -5.90 -11.83 28.83
C VAL A 322 -7.08 -12.29 27.99
N LEU A 323 -7.75 -11.34 27.35
CA LEU A 323 -8.65 -11.58 26.23
C LEU A 323 -7.79 -12.18 25.13
N THR A 324 -7.79 -13.50 25.08
CA THR A 324 -7.15 -14.27 24.03
C THR A 324 -7.75 -13.83 22.70
N VAL A 325 -6.87 -13.52 21.74
CA VAL A 325 -7.13 -13.12 20.36
C VAL A 325 -8.06 -14.11 19.59
N SER A 326 -8.42 -15.23 20.21
CA SER A 326 -9.34 -16.24 19.66
C SER A 326 -10.80 -15.78 19.62
N SER A 327 -11.29 -14.95 20.55
CA SER A 327 -12.70 -14.49 20.50
C SER A 327 -12.93 -13.47 19.38
N TYR A 328 -11.98 -12.57 19.17
CA TYR A 328 -12.03 -11.57 18.09
C TYR A 328 -11.93 -12.19 16.68
N ALA A 329 -11.32 -13.37 16.55
CA ALA A 329 -11.27 -14.08 15.27
C ALA A 329 -12.63 -14.70 14.89
N GLN A 330 -13.45 -15.11 15.86
CA GLN A 330 -14.80 -15.62 15.60
C GLN A 330 -15.79 -14.49 15.28
N GLU A 331 -15.65 -13.33 15.94
CA GLU A 331 -16.53 -12.20 15.71
C GLU A 331 -16.30 -11.53 14.34
N ALA A 332 -15.05 -11.51 13.86
CA ALA A 332 -14.74 -11.06 12.50
C ALA A 332 -15.32 -11.96 11.39
N VAL A 333 -15.49 -13.27 11.65
CA VAL A 333 -16.12 -14.21 10.72
C VAL A 333 -17.65 -13.98 10.67
N HIS A 334 -18.27 -13.63 11.80
CA HIS A 334 -19.70 -13.35 11.85
C HIS A 334 -20.07 -12.05 11.10
N ILE A 335 -19.23 -11.00 11.21
CA ILE A 335 -19.45 -9.73 10.50
C ILE A 335 -19.24 -9.89 8.98
N GLU A 336 -18.29 -10.72 8.52
CA GLU A 336 -18.14 -11.04 7.08
C GLU A 336 -19.36 -11.81 6.51
N SER A 337 -20.04 -12.64 7.31
CA SER A 337 -21.27 -13.32 6.84
C SER A 337 -22.47 -12.39 6.67
N GLU A 338 -22.60 -11.34 7.47
CA GLU A 338 -23.71 -10.37 7.35
C GLU A 338 -23.54 -9.45 6.14
N TRP A 339 -22.32 -9.06 5.80
CA TRP A 339 -22.03 -8.29 4.58
C TRP A 339 -22.22 -9.10 3.30
N SER A 340 -21.95 -10.41 3.34
CA SER A 340 -22.22 -11.33 2.22
C SER A 340 -23.73 -11.53 1.99
N GLN A 341 -24.54 -11.58 3.06
CA GLN A 341 -26.00 -11.73 2.94
C GLN A 341 -26.72 -10.42 2.56
N GLY A 342 -26.17 -9.25 2.93
CA GLY A 342 -26.75 -7.94 2.58
C GLY A 342 -26.70 -7.59 1.08
N SER A 343 -25.77 -8.20 0.32
CA SER A 343 -25.58 -7.89 -1.10
C SER A 343 -26.55 -8.64 -2.05
N SER A 344 -27.39 -9.54 -1.54
CA SER A 344 -28.34 -10.34 -2.33
C SER A 344 -29.80 -9.90 -2.21
N ARG A 345 -30.11 -8.82 -1.47
CA ARG A 345 -31.44 -8.20 -1.54
C ARG A 345 -31.53 -7.32 -2.79
N GLY A 346 -32.01 -7.93 -3.87
CA GLY A 346 -32.29 -7.27 -5.14
C GLY A 346 -33.24 -6.09 -4.95
N TYR A 347 -32.81 -4.93 -5.45
CA TYR A 347 -33.70 -3.80 -5.70
C TYR A 347 -34.63 -4.18 -6.84
N THR A 348 -35.88 -4.49 -6.51
CA THR A 348 -36.98 -4.54 -7.47
C THR A 348 -37.30 -3.09 -7.84
N VAL A 349 -36.80 -2.65 -8.99
CA VAL A 349 -37.15 -1.34 -9.56
C VAL A 349 -38.57 -1.46 -10.10
N THR A 350 -39.54 -0.89 -9.39
CA THR A 350 -40.89 -0.68 -9.91
C THR A 350 -40.84 0.42 -10.98
N SER A 351 -41.07 0.03 -12.23
CA SER A 351 -41.28 0.94 -13.35
C SER A 351 -42.65 1.62 -13.20
N GLY A 352 -42.66 2.82 -12.61
CA GLY A 352 -43.81 3.72 -12.65
C GLY A 352 -43.76 4.56 -13.91
N GLY A 353 -44.72 4.34 -14.82
CA GLY A 353 -44.89 5.13 -16.04
C GLY A 353 -45.29 6.57 -15.73
N TYR A 354 -44.74 7.50 -16.52
CA TYR A 354 -45.25 8.86 -16.66
C TYR A 354 -45.35 9.15 -18.15
N SER A 355 -46.57 9.07 -18.66
CA SER A 355 -46.97 9.58 -19.96
C SER A 355 -47.38 11.04 -19.83
N ASP A 356 -47.03 11.80 -20.86
CA ASP A 356 -47.71 12.99 -21.37
C ASP A 356 -47.89 14.22 -20.45
N GLN A 357 -47.22 15.31 -20.82
CA GLN A 357 -47.94 16.55 -21.14
C GLN A 357 -47.10 17.50 -22.02
N LEU A 358 -47.56 17.63 -23.26
CA LEU A 358 -47.31 18.78 -24.13
C LEU A 358 -47.98 20.04 -23.55
N SER A 359 -47.27 21.18 -23.53
CA SER A 359 -47.79 22.51 -23.89
C SER A 359 -46.59 23.46 -24.03
N SER A 360 -46.27 24.00 -25.22
CA SER A 360 -46.89 25.17 -25.85
C SER A 360 -46.83 26.43 -24.99
N GLN A 361 -45.86 27.32 -25.24
CA GLN A 361 -46.07 28.73 -25.65
C GLN A 361 -44.73 29.48 -25.78
N GLY A 362 -44.53 30.17 -26.91
CA GLY A 362 -43.45 31.14 -27.16
C GLY A 362 -43.76 32.50 -26.52
N PRO A 363 -43.34 33.66 -27.08
CA PRO A 363 -42.60 33.91 -28.33
C PRO A 363 -41.08 34.07 -28.16
#